data_AF-A0A822FS98-F1
#
_entry.id   AF-A0A822FS98-F1
#
_cell.length_a   1.000
_cell.length_b   1.000
_cell.length_c   1.000
_cell.angle_alpha   90.00
_cell.angle_beta   90.00
_cell.angle_gamma   90.00
#
_symmetry.space_group_name_H-M   'P 1'
#
loop_
_entity.id
_entity.type
_entity.pdbx_description
1 polymer ?
#
loop_
_entity_poly.entity_id
_entity_poly.type
_entity_poly.pdbx_seq_one_letter_code
_entity_poly.pdbx_strand_id
1 'polypeptide(L)'
;MVITATWYRVGAYPSQISALNTFQIVLSTNGDRSFVFFLYHDIQWAEPSNNSNRYAQAGFNAGDGIAFEMLPHSRTQEIVRLVNESNVNIPGLFAFRVDTDKINAGGCTTNASMISFRP
;
A
#
# COMPACT_ATOMS: atom_id res chain seq x y z
N MET A 1 -8.35 -15.79 8.22
CA MET A 1 -9.20 -14.99 7.30
C MET A 1 -8.30 -14.21 6.37
N VAL A 2 -8.69 -14.10 5.09
CA VAL A 2 -8.01 -13.25 4.11
C VAL A 2 -9.07 -12.41 3.40
N ILE A 3 -8.81 -11.11 3.27
CA ILE A 3 -9.62 -10.17 2.51
C ILE A 3 -8.71 -9.54 1.46
N THR A 4 -9.17 -9.51 0.21
CA THR A 4 -8.44 -8.92 -0.90
C THR A 4 -9.30 -7.90 -1.61
N ALA A 5 -8.80 -6.68 -1.74
CA ALA A 5 -9.37 -5.65 -2.59
C ALA A 5 -8.47 -5.47 -3.81
N THR A 6 -9.05 -5.50 -5.01
CA THR A 6 -8.32 -5.34 -6.26
C THR A 6 -8.80 -4.09 -6.97
N TRP A 7 -7.87 -3.18 -7.24
CA TRP A 7 -8.03 -2.11 -8.20
C TRP A 7 -7.43 -2.61 -9.51
N TYR A 8 -8.28 -2.89 -10.50
CA TYR A 8 -7.81 -3.39 -11.80
C TYR A 8 -8.14 -2.38 -12.89
N ARG A 9 -7.12 -1.80 -13.50
CA ARG A 9 -7.24 -0.88 -14.64
C ARG A 9 -8.24 0.25 -14.41
N VAL A 10 -8.18 0.89 -13.23
CA VAL A 10 -9.09 1.97 -12.86
C VAL A 10 -8.47 3.32 -13.20
N GLY A 11 -9.19 4.12 -13.98
CA GLY A 11 -8.77 5.47 -14.32
C GLY A 11 -9.06 6.50 -13.24
N ALA A 12 -8.45 7.66 -13.38
CA ALA A 12 -8.70 8.79 -12.49
C ALA A 12 -10.12 9.35 -12.67
N TYR A 13 -10.78 9.72 -11.56
CA TYR A 13 -12.04 10.46 -11.56
C TYR A 13 -11.87 11.87 -12.17
N PRO A 14 -12.87 12.47 -12.84
CA PRO A 14 -14.19 11.90 -13.17
C PRO A 14 -14.23 10.96 -14.35
N SER A 15 -13.32 11.09 -15.32
CA SER A 15 -13.32 10.24 -16.51
C SER A 15 -11.97 10.31 -17.21
N GLN A 16 -11.06 9.42 -16.81
CA GLN A 16 -9.80 9.17 -17.49
C GLN A 16 -9.74 7.70 -17.90
N ILE A 17 -9.38 7.43 -19.16
CA ILE A 17 -9.29 6.06 -19.70
C ILE A 17 -7.90 5.72 -20.27
N SER A 18 -7.03 6.71 -20.47
CA SER A 18 -5.69 6.51 -21.04
C SER A 18 -4.61 6.22 -19.99
N ALA A 19 -4.81 6.67 -18.76
CA ALA A 19 -3.94 6.39 -17.61
C ALA A 19 -4.74 5.60 -16.57
N LEU A 20 -4.29 4.39 -16.25
CA LEU A 20 -5.00 3.43 -15.40
C LEU A 20 -4.10 2.93 -14.27
N ASN A 21 -4.66 2.82 -13.07
CA ASN A 21 -3.96 2.26 -11.91
C ASN A 21 -4.41 0.81 -11.71
N THR A 22 -3.45 -0.06 -11.40
CA THR A 22 -3.64 -1.46 -11.03
C THR A 22 -2.82 -1.80 -9.78
N PHE A 23 -3.51 -2.16 -8.70
CA PHE A 23 -2.90 -2.57 -7.45
C PHE A 23 -3.85 -3.46 -6.63
N GLN A 24 -3.31 -4.18 -5.66
CA GLN A 24 -4.09 -4.96 -4.70
C GLN A 24 -3.74 -4.58 -3.27
N ILE A 25 -4.72 -4.75 -2.39
CA ILE A 25 -4.54 -4.68 -0.95
C ILE A 25 -5.01 -6.02 -0.38
N VAL A 26 -4.18 -6.63 0.46
CA VAL A 26 -4.50 -7.90 1.13
C VAL A 26 -4.40 -7.70 2.63
N LEU A 27 -5.49 -7.99 3.35
CA LEU A 27 -5.52 -8.08 4.80
C LEU A 27 -5.62 -9.57 5.17
N SER A 28 -4.68 -10.07 5.95
CA SER A 28 -4.62 -11.46 6.37
C SER A 28 -4.49 -11.57 7.88
N THR A 29 -5.21 -12.51 8.48
CA THR A 29 -5.08 -12.82 9.91
C THR A 29 -5.30 -14.30 10.17
N ASN A 30 -4.60 -14.86 11.15
CA ASN A 30 -4.85 -16.21 11.67
C ASN A 30 -5.55 -16.20 13.05
N GLY A 31 -5.96 -15.03 13.56
CA GLY A 31 -6.52 -14.86 14.91
C GLY A 31 -5.51 -14.33 15.93
N ASP A 32 -4.22 -14.63 15.75
CA ASP A 32 -3.13 -14.17 16.64
C ASP A 32 -2.25 -13.08 16.00
N ARG A 33 -2.02 -13.19 14.69
CA ARG A 33 -1.19 -12.27 13.90
C ARG A 33 -1.97 -11.75 12.71
N SER A 34 -1.79 -10.47 12.41
CA SER A 34 -2.49 -9.78 11.34
C SER A 34 -1.52 -8.98 10.50
N PHE A 35 -1.69 -9.03 9.18
CA PHE A 35 -0.81 -8.39 8.20
C PHE A 35 -1.61 -7.67 7.13
N VAL A 36 -1.10 -6.52 6.69
CA VAL A 36 -1.56 -5.85 5.47
C VAL A 36 -0.45 -5.82 4.43
N PHE A 37 -0.82 -6.10 3.19
CA PHE A 37 0.04 -6.05 2.03
C PHE A 37 -0.52 -5.07 1.00
N PHE A 38 0.33 -4.19 0.49
CA PHE A 38 0.04 -3.34 -0.66
C PHE A 38 0.89 -3.83 -1.83
N LEU A 39 0.23 -4.15 -2.93
CA LEU A 39 0.84 -4.73 -4.13
C LEU A 39 0.58 -3.80 -5.31
N TYR A 40 1.54 -2.91 -5.58
CA TYR A 40 1.49 -1.95 -6.67
C TYR A 40 2.05 -2.57 -7.96
N HIS A 41 1.19 -2.79 -8.95
CA HIS A 41 1.60 -3.36 -10.24
C HIS A 41 1.87 -2.27 -11.27
N ASP A 42 0.95 -1.31 -11.41
CA ASP A 42 1.07 -0.20 -12.35
C ASP A 42 0.31 1.02 -11.80
N ILE A 43 0.96 2.19 -11.78
CA ILE A 43 0.39 3.44 -11.29
C ILE A 43 0.71 4.54 -12.29
N GLN A 44 -0.28 4.91 -13.09
CA GLN A 44 -0.15 5.83 -14.22
C GLN A 44 -0.73 7.21 -13.92
N TRP A 45 -1.47 7.37 -12.82
CA TRP A 45 -1.98 8.65 -12.38
C TRP A 45 -1.81 8.84 -10.87
N ALA A 46 -1.46 10.07 -10.48
CA ALA A 46 -1.25 10.47 -9.09
C ALA A 46 -2.36 11.40 -8.57
N GLU A 47 -3.21 11.97 -9.43
CA GLU A 47 -4.28 12.88 -9.05
C GLU A 47 -5.52 12.66 -9.92
N PRO A 48 -6.69 13.23 -9.56
CA PRO A 48 -7.88 13.17 -10.39
C PRO A 48 -7.66 13.85 -11.75
N SER A 49 -8.40 13.45 -12.77
CA SER A 49 -8.24 13.93 -14.16
C SER A 49 -8.59 15.41 -14.36
N ASN A 50 -9.10 16.07 -13.31
CA ASN A 50 -9.36 17.51 -13.30
C ASN A 50 -8.15 18.34 -12.82
N ASN A 51 -6.99 17.72 -12.61
CA ASN A 51 -5.74 18.36 -12.18
C ASN A 51 -5.93 19.27 -10.94
N SER A 52 -6.71 18.78 -9.97
CA SER A 52 -7.05 19.54 -8.77
C SER A 52 -5.86 19.74 -7.82
N ASN A 53 -4.67 19.24 -8.16
CA ASN A 53 -3.49 19.22 -7.31
C ASN A 53 -3.75 18.49 -5.97
N ARG A 54 -4.70 17.55 -5.99
CA ARG A 54 -5.10 16.69 -4.86
C ARG A 54 -4.55 15.30 -5.11
N TYR A 55 -3.26 15.15 -4.87
CA TYR A 55 -2.56 13.89 -5.09
C TYR A 55 -3.08 12.77 -4.20
N ALA A 56 -3.01 11.55 -4.72
CA ALA A 56 -3.37 10.33 -4.03
C ALA A 56 -2.53 10.14 -2.76
N GLN A 57 -3.09 9.37 -1.82
CA GLN A 57 -2.45 9.01 -0.57
C GLN A 57 -2.52 7.49 -0.42
N ALA A 58 -1.43 6.90 0.05
CA ALA A 58 -1.33 5.46 0.27
C ALA A 58 -0.92 5.18 1.71
N GLY A 59 -1.49 4.11 2.28
CA GLY A 59 -1.25 3.74 3.67
C GLY A 59 -2.48 3.17 4.34
N PHE A 60 -2.45 3.12 5.67
CA PHE A 60 -3.57 2.68 6.51
C PHE A 60 -3.65 3.50 7.79
N ASN A 61 -4.82 3.52 8.41
CA ASN A 61 -5.07 4.17 9.69
C ASN A 61 -6.21 3.44 10.40
N ALA A 62 -5.97 2.95 11.61
CA ALA A 62 -6.94 2.22 12.42
C ALA A 62 -7.96 3.14 13.13
N GLY A 63 -7.75 4.46 13.13
CA GLY A 63 -8.60 5.44 13.79
C GLY A 63 -8.38 5.58 15.29
N ASP A 64 -7.37 4.90 15.85
CA ASP A 64 -7.00 4.92 17.27
C ASP A 64 -5.87 5.90 17.61
N GLY A 65 -5.30 6.56 16.59
CA GLY A 65 -4.17 7.49 16.74
C GLY A 65 -2.81 6.82 16.95
N ILE A 66 -2.76 5.48 16.91
CA ILE A 66 -1.55 4.68 17.18
C ILE A 66 -1.16 3.88 15.94
N ALA A 67 -2.09 3.09 15.40
CA ALA A 67 -1.84 2.19 14.30
C ALA A 67 -2.14 2.87 12.95
N PHE A 68 -1.18 3.64 12.46
CA PHE A 68 -1.24 4.23 11.13
C PHE A 68 0.13 4.21 10.44
N GLU A 69 0.12 4.17 9.12
CA GLU A 69 1.31 4.32 8.30
C GLU A 69 0.94 5.06 7.02
N MET A 70 1.76 6.02 6.61
CA MET A 70 1.67 6.67 5.31
C MET A 70 2.85 6.23 4.45
N LEU A 71 2.57 5.70 3.27
CA LEU A 71 3.63 5.25 2.37
C LEU A 71 4.42 6.43 1.78
N PRO A 72 5.69 6.20 1.36
CA PRO A 72 6.50 7.19 0.67
C PRO A 72 5.76 7.89 -0.47
N HIS A 73 6.10 9.16 -0.71
CA HIS A 73 5.55 9.99 -1.79
C HIS A 73 4.05 10.27 -1.74
N SER A 74 3.34 9.81 -0.70
CA SER A 74 1.94 10.14 -0.48
C SER A 74 1.70 11.64 -0.54
N ARG A 75 0.59 12.02 -1.20
CA ARG A 75 0.20 13.42 -1.44
C ARG A 75 1.18 14.20 -2.33
N THR A 76 1.94 13.51 -3.18
CA THR A 76 2.77 14.11 -4.21
C THR A 76 2.57 13.40 -5.55
N GLN A 77 3.03 14.02 -6.64
CA GLN A 77 3.03 13.39 -7.97
C GLN A 77 3.89 12.12 -8.03
N GLU A 78 4.87 12.00 -7.14
CA GLU A 78 5.83 10.89 -7.09
C GLU A 78 5.25 9.61 -6.47
N ILE A 79 3.98 9.59 -6.05
CA ILE A 79 3.31 8.38 -5.57
C ILE A 79 3.30 7.25 -6.61
N VAL A 80 3.45 7.58 -7.89
CA VAL A 80 3.65 6.61 -8.98
C VAL A 80 4.90 5.74 -8.77
N ARG A 81 5.89 6.19 -8.00
CA ARG A 81 7.13 5.46 -7.72
C ARG A 81 6.95 4.25 -6.81
N LEU A 82 5.80 4.11 -6.14
CA LEU A 82 5.52 2.96 -5.28
C LEU A 82 5.63 1.62 -6.01
N VAL A 83 5.49 1.58 -7.34
CA VAL A 83 5.71 0.38 -8.17
C VAL A 83 7.16 -0.13 -8.13
N ASN A 84 8.12 0.75 -7.83
CA ASN A 84 9.56 0.44 -7.81
C ASN A 84 10.15 0.41 -6.39
N GLU A 85 9.37 0.80 -5.38
CA GLU A 85 9.80 0.90 -3.99
C GLU A 85 9.21 -0.24 -3.14
N SER A 86 9.79 -0.45 -1.96
CA SER A 86 9.41 -1.54 -1.06
C SER A 86 10.00 -1.35 0.34
N ASN A 87 9.35 -1.92 1.36
CA ASN A 87 9.96 -2.13 2.68
C ASN A 87 10.49 -3.57 2.89
N VAL A 88 10.18 -4.49 1.99
CA VAL A 88 10.56 -5.92 2.04
C VAL A 88 11.52 -6.32 0.92
N ASN A 89 12.12 -5.35 0.22
CA ASN A 89 13.02 -5.56 -0.92
C ASN A 89 12.39 -6.31 -2.11
N ILE A 90 11.08 -6.17 -2.30
CA ILE A 90 10.35 -6.67 -3.47
C ILE A 90 9.63 -5.47 -4.10
N PRO A 91 10.06 -4.96 -5.27
CA PRO A 91 9.47 -3.78 -5.89
C PRO A 91 7.95 -3.87 -5.97
N GLY A 92 7.25 -2.79 -5.58
CA GLY A 92 5.80 -2.73 -5.58
C GLY A 92 5.13 -3.38 -4.38
N LEU A 93 5.86 -4.15 -3.55
CA LEU A 93 5.32 -4.78 -2.37
C LEU A 93 5.70 -4.02 -1.10
N PHE A 94 4.67 -3.63 -0.35
CA PHE A 94 4.80 -3.17 1.02
C PHE A 94 4.05 -4.11 1.96
N ALA A 95 4.70 -4.52 3.05
CA ALA A 95 4.13 -5.44 4.02
C ALA A 95 4.24 -4.88 5.44
N PHE A 96 3.17 -4.96 6.21
CA PHE A 96 3.16 -4.48 7.60
C PHE A 96 2.48 -5.49 8.50
N ARG A 97 3.02 -5.65 9.71
CA ARG A 97 2.33 -6.34 10.81
C ARG A 97 1.43 -5.34 11.53
N VAL A 98 0.16 -5.69 11.72
CA VAL A 98 -0.91 -4.78 12.22
C VAL A 98 -1.69 -5.35 13.42
N ASP A 99 -1.20 -6.41 14.06
CA ASP A 99 -1.77 -6.95 15.31
C ASP A 99 -1.19 -6.33 16.60
N THR A 100 -0.30 -5.34 16.49
CA THR A 100 0.38 -4.69 17.63
C THR A 100 0.14 -3.18 17.67
N ASP A 101 0.28 -2.59 18.85
CA ASP A 101 0.27 -1.14 19.10
C ASP A 101 1.48 -0.41 18.47
N LYS A 102 2.48 -1.15 18.01
CA LYS A 102 3.57 -0.65 17.18
C LYS A 102 3.45 -1.19 15.78
N ILE A 103 3.46 -0.29 14.79
CA ILE A 103 3.57 -0.69 13.39
C ILE A 103 5.00 -1.12 13.12
N ASN A 104 5.15 -2.39 12.74
CA ASN A 104 6.44 -2.94 12.36
C ASN A 104 6.44 -3.18 10.86
N ALA A 105 7.38 -2.54 10.16
CA ALA A 105 7.65 -2.86 8.77
C ALA A 105 8.00 -4.36 8.65
N GLY A 106 7.49 -4.99 7.60
CA GLY A 106 7.97 -6.31 7.19
C GLY A 106 9.39 -6.20 6.65
N GLY A 107 10.20 -7.23 6.88
CA GLY A 107 11.55 -7.30 6.29
C GLY A 107 12.55 -8.03 7.18
N CYS A 108 13.79 -8.11 6.71
CA CYS A 108 14.90 -8.72 7.44
C CYS A 108 15.82 -7.62 7.99
N THR A 109 15.37 -6.90 9.02
CA THR A 109 16.22 -5.95 9.78
C THR A 109 15.98 -6.11 11.28
N THR A 110 16.89 -5.63 12.12
CA THR A 110 16.85 -5.81 13.58
C THR A 110 15.61 -5.20 14.25
N ASN A 111 14.89 -4.30 13.58
CA ASN A 111 13.65 -3.67 14.05
C ASN A 111 12.42 -4.02 13.18
N ALA A 112 12.56 -4.91 12.19
CA ALA A 112 11.46 -5.35 11.33
C ALA A 112 10.86 -6.67 11.83
N SER A 113 9.55 -6.84 11.60
CA SER A 113 8.94 -8.16 11.78
C SER A 113 9.48 -9.10 10.71
N MET A 114 10.08 -10.22 11.12
CA MET A 114 10.54 -11.29 10.23
C MET A 114 9.34 -11.91 9.51
N ILE A 115 9.02 -11.42 8.31
CA ILE A 115 8.00 -12.04 7.43
C ILE A 115 8.73 -13.06 6.55
N SER A 116 8.80 -14.31 7.01
CA SER A 116 9.28 -15.42 6.18
C SER A 116 8.13 -15.90 5.30
N PHE A 117 8.12 -15.47 4.04
CA PHE A 117 7.31 -16.10 3.01
C PHE A 117 8.01 -17.39 2.59
N ARG A 118 7.37 -18.53 2.85
CA ARG A 118 7.73 -19.79 2.18
C ARG A 118 6.72 -19.98 1.05
N PRO A 119 7.16 -20.03 -0.23
CA PRO A 119 6.29 -20.36 -1.35
C PRO A 119 5.78 -21.80 -1.25
#